data_AF-A0A1F5EJX9-F1
#
_entry.id   AF-A0A1F5EJX9-F1
#
_cell.length_a   1.000
_cell.length_b   1.000
_cell.length_c   1.000
_cell.angle_alpha   90.00
_cell.angle_beta   90.00
_cell.angle_gamma   90.00
#
_symmetry.space_group_name_H-M   'P 1'
#
loop_
_entity.id
_entity.type
_entity.pdbx_description
1 polymer ?
#
loop_
_entity_poly.entity_id
_entity_poly.type
_entity_poly.pdbx_seq_one_letter_code
_entity_poly.pdbx_strand_id
1 'polypeptide(L)'
;MFVIKYRKIFYTIAVLLVGSSFFVMAFYGVNLSIDFTGGAITEVIYPESEIDLPSIREDLDKLDLGNYTIQKAGGDGVILRTKDLTEEERLGVMSSLALGDTVKIEEKRFNSIGPVIGEELKSKALWGLILVIIAIILFVAFSFRKVSELGKESVSSWKYGMVAILALIHDISIPTGIFVILGHFYIDYQIDILFVTALLAILGFSVNDTIVVFDRVRENLKNSLKGETFEQIVGKSLSQTFARSINTSLTVLIALGSLFFFGGETTKQFALVLVFGVTFGTYSSIFLASPLLVTWQKFSNK
;
A
#
# COMPACT_ATOMS: atom_id res chain seq x y z
N MET A 1 -8.15 -16.19 25.03
CA MET A 1 -8.81 -15.66 23.81
C MET A 1 -8.55 -16.58 22.63
N PHE A 2 -9.53 -16.75 21.74
CA PHE A 2 -9.43 -17.58 20.51
C PHE A 2 -8.19 -17.27 19.66
N VAL A 3 -7.90 -16.00 19.44
CA VAL A 3 -6.76 -15.53 18.62
C VAL A 3 -5.43 -16.11 19.11
N ILE A 4 -5.20 -16.04 20.43
CA ILE A 4 -3.97 -16.52 21.05
C ILE A 4 -3.89 -18.06 21.04
N LYS A 5 -5.02 -18.74 21.24
CA LYS A 5 -5.12 -20.21 21.22
C LYS A 5 -4.78 -20.78 19.84
N TYR A 6 -5.30 -20.18 18.78
CA TYR A 6 -5.13 -20.65 17.39
C TYR A 6 -4.11 -19.85 16.58
N ARG A 7 -3.17 -19.16 17.25
CA ARG A 7 -2.17 -18.27 16.64
C ARG A 7 -1.40 -18.85 15.46
N LYS A 8 -1.15 -20.16 15.45
CA LYS A 8 -0.46 -20.84 14.34
C LYS A 8 -1.20 -20.70 13.01
N ILE A 9 -2.54 -20.78 13.03
CA ILE A 9 -3.36 -20.63 11.82
C ILE A 9 -3.21 -19.21 11.27
N PHE A 10 -3.30 -18.19 12.14
CA PHE A 10 -3.16 -16.79 11.76
C PHE A 10 -1.77 -16.46 11.21
N TYR A 11 -0.71 -17.05 11.79
CA TYR A 11 0.64 -16.93 11.24
C TYR A 11 0.76 -17.56 9.87
N THR A 12 0.20 -18.75 9.66
CA THR A 12 0.23 -19.40 8.35
C THR A 12 -0.45 -18.53 7.30
N ILE A 13 -1.63 -17.97 7.61
CA ILE A 13 -2.32 -17.04 6.71
C ILE A 13 -1.45 -15.81 6.42
N ALA A 14 -0.89 -15.16 7.45
CA ALA A 14 -0.04 -13.98 7.29
C ALA A 14 1.19 -14.29 6.40
N VAL A 15 1.89 -15.38 6.66
CA VAL A 15 3.07 -15.79 5.89
C VAL A 15 2.71 -16.12 4.45
N LEU A 16 1.58 -16.79 4.20
CA LEU A 16 1.12 -17.07 2.85
C LEU A 16 0.77 -15.79 2.08
N LEU A 17 0.08 -14.84 2.71
CA LEU A 17 -0.28 -13.57 2.07
C LEU A 17 0.94 -12.69 1.77
N VAL A 18 1.88 -12.61 2.71
CA VAL A 18 3.13 -11.87 2.50
C VAL A 18 3.99 -12.55 1.43
N GLY A 19 4.11 -13.87 1.51
CA GLY A 19 4.86 -14.68 0.54
C GLY A 19 4.29 -14.58 -0.87
N SER A 20 2.96 -14.66 -1.03
CA SER A 20 2.32 -14.49 -2.33
C SER A 20 2.49 -13.08 -2.86
N SER A 21 2.46 -12.06 -2.01
CA SER A 21 2.68 -10.67 -2.41
C SER A 21 4.10 -10.45 -2.94
N PHE A 22 5.13 -10.96 -2.25
CA PHE A 22 6.50 -10.90 -2.76
C PHE A 22 6.70 -11.73 -4.03
N PHE A 23 6.06 -12.89 -4.13
CA PHE A 23 6.11 -13.71 -5.34
C PHE A 23 5.54 -12.97 -6.55
N VAL A 24 4.36 -12.37 -6.40
CA VAL A 24 3.72 -11.55 -7.44
C VAL A 24 4.60 -10.38 -7.86
N MET A 25 5.13 -9.63 -6.89
CA MET A 25 6.02 -8.49 -7.18
C MET A 25 7.27 -8.92 -7.96
N ALA A 26 7.84 -10.09 -7.63
CA ALA A 26 9.01 -10.62 -8.32
C ALA A 26 8.67 -11.17 -9.72
N PHE A 27 7.50 -11.78 -9.90
CA PHE A 27 7.12 -12.44 -11.15
C PHE A 27 6.56 -11.48 -12.19
N TYR A 28 5.65 -10.58 -11.80
CA TYR A 28 5.03 -9.62 -12.71
C TYR A 28 5.78 -8.28 -12.81
N GLY A 29 6.71 -8.03 -11.88
CA GLY A 29 7.36 -6.73 -11.75
C GLY A 29 6.46 -5.70 -11.10
N VAL A 30 7.05 -4.56 -10.74
CA VAL A 30 6.32 -3.45 -10.12
C VAL A 30 6.01 -2.40 -11.19
N ASN A 31 4.72 -2.20 -11.47
CA ASN A 31 4.26 -1.22 -12.47
C ASN A 31 4.33 0.20 -11.91
N LEU A 32 5.50 0.83 -12.02
CA LEU A 32 5.72 2.22 -11.62
C LEU A 32 5.05 3.19 -12.62
N SER A 33 4.50 4.29 -12.11
CA SER A 33 3.97 5.37 -12.95
C SER A 33 5.09 6.29 -13.46
N ILE A 34 4.71 7.21 -14.37
CA ILE A 34 5.61 8.27 -14.86
C ILE A 34 6.14 9.18 -13.75
N ASP A 35 5.52 9.19 -12.55
CA ASP A 35 6.02 9.91 -11.37
C ASP A 35 7.41 9.42 -10.94
N PHE A 36 7.75 8.16 -11.24
CA PHE A 36 9.01 7.55 -10.84
C PHE A 36 9.90 7.16 -12.01
N THR A 37 9.33 6.95 -13.20
CA THR A 37 10.10 6.61 -14.41
C THR A 37 10.45 7.84 -15.25
N GLY A 38 9.73 8.95 -15.07
CA GLY A 38 9.67 10.02 -16.07
C GLY A 38 8.88 9.57 -17.32
N GLY A 39 8.52 10.54 -18.15
CA GLY A 39 7.75 10.32 -19.38
C GLY A 39 6.47 11.14 -19.47
N ALA A 40 5.69 10.90 -20.50
CA ALA A 40 4.37 11.49 -20.68
C ALA A 40 3.29 10.42 -20.87
N ILE A 41 2.09 10.70 -20.34
CA ILE A 41 0.86 9.94 -20.56
C ILE A 41 -0.12 10.87 -21.25
N THR A 42 -0.59 10.45 -22.42
CA THR A 42 -1.68 11.09 -23.15
C THR A 42 -2.85 10.11 -23.21
N GLU A 43 -4.00 10.51 -22.70
CA GLU A 43 -5.24 9.74 -22.75
C GLU A 43 -6.29 10.53 -23.52
N VAL A 44 -6.80 9.91 -24.58
CA VAL A 44 -7.81 10.49 -25.47
C VAL A 44 -9.02 9.57 -25.57
N ILE A 45 -10.20 10.16 -25.78
CA ILE A 45 -11.44 9.45 -26.07
C ILE A 45 -11.82 9.69 -27.54
N TYR A 46 -12.37 8.67 -28.18
CA TYR A 46 -12.92 8.69 -29.53
C TYR A 46 -14.46 8.59 -29.46
N PRO A 47 -15.20 9.71 -29.33
CA PRO A 47 -16.62 9.66 -28.99
C PRO A 47 -17.51 9.11 -30.11
N GLU A 48 -17.07 9.24 -31.37
CA GLU A 48 -17.87 8.98 -32.57
C GLU A 48 -17.12 8.10 -33.58
N SER A 49 -16.00 7.48 -33.22
CA SER A 49 -15.10 6.80 -34.17
C SER A 49 -14.49 5.53 -33.60
N GLU A 50 -14.35 4.50 -34.43
CA GLU A 50 -13.67 3.28 -34.03
C GLU A 50 -12.16 3.52 -33.90
N ILE A 51 -11.56 2.91 -32.88
CA ILE A 51 -10.12 3.01 -32.63
C ILE A 51 -9.35 2.10 -33.59
N ASP A 52 -8.70 2.71 -34.58
CA ASP A 52 -7.77 2.06 -35.51
C ASP A 52 -6.31 2.22 -35.03
N LEU A 53 -5.90 1.36 -34.09
CA LEU A 53 -4.53 1.37 -33.54
C LEU A 53 -3.43 1.20 -34.60
N PRO A 54 -3.56 0.35 -35.64
CA PRO A 54 -2.59 0.27 -36.72
C PRO A 54 -2.27 1.61 -37.40
N SER A 55 -3.29 2.35 -37.84
CA SER A 55 -3.10 3.64 -38.52
C SER A 55 -2.49 4.69 -37.58
N ILE A 56 -2.94 4.72 -36.32
CA ILE A 56 -2.37 5.61 -35.30
C ILE A 56 -0.89 5.29 -35.06
N ARG A 57 -0.50 4.01 -35.04
CA ARG A 57 0.91 3.62 -34.88
C ARG A 57 1.77 4.08 -36.06
N GLU A 58 1.27 3.95 -37.28
CA GLU A 58 2.00 4.41 -38.47
C GLU A 58 2.29 5.92 -38.43
N ASP A 59 1.34 6.72 -37.94
CA ASP A 59 1.55 8.16 -37.79
C ASP A 59 2.47 8.49 -36.61
N LEU A 60 2.35 7.78 -35.48
CA LEU A 60 3.24 7.96 -34.33
C LEU A 60 4.69 7.55 -34.64
N ASP A 61 4.92 6.54 -35.49
CA ASP A 61 6.25 6.10 -35.91
C ASP A 61 6.99 7.15 -36.77
N LYS A 62 6.28 8.14 -37.32
CA LYS A 62 6.88 9.28 -38.03
C LYS A 62 7.45 10.33 -37.07
N LEU A 63 7.09 10.26 -35.79
CA LEU A 63 7.56 11.17 -34.75
C LEU A 63 8.75 10.58 -34.01
N ASP A 64 9.69 11.42 -33.58
CA ASP A 64 10.85 10.99 -32.77
C ASP A 64 10.46 10.82 -31.29
N LEU A 65 9.58 9.85 -30.99
CA LEU A 65 9.06 9.58 -29.64
C LEU A 65 9.92 8.59 -28.85
N GLY A 66 10.93 7.99 -29.49
CA GLY A 66 11.67 6.85 -28.93
C GLY A 66 10.77 5.64 -28.72
N ASN A 67 10.98 4.91 -27.62
CA ASN A 67 10.10 3.79 -27.27
C ASN A 67 8.79 4.33 -26.68
N TYR A 68 7.67 4.09 -27.37
CA TYR A 68 6.34 4.40 -26.88
C TYR A 68 5.50 3.12 -26.71
N THR A 69 4.43 3.22 -25.93
CA THR A 69 3.43 2.16 -25.78
C THR A 69 2.05 2.73 -25.97
N ILE A 70 1.26 2.12 -26.85
CA ILE A 70 -0.13 2.50 -27.12
C ILE A 70 -1.06 1.31 -26.89
N GLN A 71 -2.11 1.54 -26.11
CA GLN A 71 -3.11 0.53 -25.76
C GLN A 71 -4.50 1.17 -25.65
N LYS A 72 -5.56 0.40 -25.91
CA LYS A 72 -6.92 0.86 -25.65
C LYS A 72 -7.13 1.00 -24.14
N ALA A 73 -7.62 2.14 -23.70
CA ALA A 73 -8.28 2.25 -22.39
C ALA A 73 -9.67 1.61 -22.51
N GLY A 74 -10.24 1.12 -21.41
CA GLY A 74 -11.57 0.50 -21.47
C GLY A 74 -12.62 1.39 -22.16
N GLY A 75 -13.44 0.81 -23.03
CA GLY A 75 -14.41 1.55 -23.85
C GLY A 75 -13.77 2.18 -25.09
N ASP A 76 -14.00 3.48 -25.28
CA ASP A 76 -13.62 4.26 -26.48
C ASP A 76 -12.35 5.09 -26.27
N GLY A 77 -11.53 4.73 -25.29
CA GLY A 77 -10.32 5.47 -24.94
C GLY A 77 -9.03 4.84 -25.47
N VAL A 78 -7.99 5.65 -25.63
CA VAL A 78 -6.62 5.20 -25.90
C VAL A 78 -5.66 5.88 -24.94
N ILE A 79 -4.73 5.10 -24.39
CA ILE A 79 -3.62 5.59 -23.59
C ILE A 79 -2.33 5.40 -24.38
N LEU A 80 -1.63 6.51 -24.59
CA LEU A 80 -0.30 6.57 -25.15
C LEU A 80 0.70 6.94 -24.05
N ARG A 81 1.80 6.19 -23.98
CA ARG A 81 2.94 6.47 -23.11
C ARG A 81 4.19 6.70 -23.94
N THR A 82 4.88 7.80 -23.67
CA THR A 82 6.08 8.21 -24.39
C THR A 82 7.15 8.68 -23.40
N LYS A 83 8.33 9.05 -23.91
CA LYS A 83 9.23 9.96 -23.20
C LYS A 83 8.52 11.29 -22.88
N ASP A 84 9.14 12.10 -22.04
CA ASP A 84 8.66 13.47 -21.79
C ASP A 84 8.64 14.25 -23.11
N LEU A 85 7.55 14.97 -23.33
CA LEU A 85 7.30 15.67 -24.60
C LEU A 85 7.49 17.17 -24.42
N THR A 86 8.16 17.78 -25.40
CA THR A 86 8.05 19.22 -25.65
C THR A 86 6.66 19.57 -26.17
N GLU A 87 6.26 20.85 -26.13
CA GLU A 87 4.96 21.27 -26.68
C GLU A 87 4.83 20.96 -28.19
N GLU A 88 5.93 21.05 -28.95
CA GLU A 88 5.92 20.72 -30.38
C GLU A 88 5.67 19.22 -30.60
N GLU A 89 6.39 18.35 -29.88
CA GLU A 89 6.16 16.90 -29.92
C GLU A 89 4.74 16.54 -29.43
N ARG A 90 4.22 17.24 -28.42
CA ARG A 90 2.84 17.05 -27.92
C ARG A 90 1.80 17.35 -28.99
N LEU A 91 1.95 18.46 -29.71
CA LEU A 91 1.06 18.81 -30.83
C LEU A 91 1.13 17.77 -31.95
N GLY A 92 2.33 17.29 -32.28
CA GLY A 92 2.52 16.20 -33.26
C GLY A 92 1.83 14.91 -32.83
N VAL A 93 1.95 14.53 -31.55
CA VAL A 93 1.26 13.38 -30.96
C VAL A 93 -0.26 13.54 -31.04
N MET A 94 -0.80 14.70 -30.66
CA MET A 94 -2.25 14.94 -30.72
C MET A 94 -2.78 14.89 -32.15
N SER A 95 -2.04 15.43 -33.12
CA SER A 95 -2.39 15.34 -34.54
C SER A 95 -2.37 13.89 -35.05
N SER A 96 -1.38 13.10 -34.63
CA SER A 96 -1.28 11.67 -34.98
C SER A 96 -2.41 10.84 -34.36
N LEU A 97 -2.78 11.13 -33.11
CA LEU A 97 -3.93 10.50 -32.45
C LEU A 97 -5.27 10.87 -33.13
N ALA A 98 -5.36 12.05 -33.72
CA ALA A 98 -6.51 12.53 -34.50
C ALA A 98 -6.46 12.13 -35.99
N LEU A 99 -5.44 11.36 -36.42
CA LEU A 99 -5.18 11.01 -37.83
C LEU A 99 -5.21 12.25 -38.75
N GLY A 100 -4.51 13.32 -38.35
CA GLY A 100 -4.46 14.58 -39.09
C GLY A 100 -5.79 15.33 -39.12
N ASP A 101 -6.48 15.41 -37.98
CA ASP A 101 -7.80 16.03 -37.79
C ASP A 101 -8.96 15.36 -38.55
N THR A 102 -8.75 14.15 -39.07
CA THR A 102 -9.84 13.37 -39.71
C THR A 102 -10.79 12.75 -38.69
N VAL A 103 -10.32 12.53 -37.47
CA VAL A 103 -11.08 11.96 -36.36
C VAL A 103 -11.17 12.96 -35.21
N LYS A 104 -12.38 13.15 -34.67
CA LYS A 104 -12.57 13.94 -33.46
C LYS A 104 -12.12 13.15 -32.23
N ILE A 105 -11.19 13.74 -31.48
CA ILE A 105 -10.72 13.20 -30.21
C ILE A 105 -10.95 14.22 -29.10
N GLU A 106 -11.18 13.73 -27.89
CA GLU A 106 -11.22 14.53 -26.68
C GLU A 106 -10.04 14.16 -25.79
N GLU A 107 -9.18 15.12 -25.44
CA GLU A 107 -8.11 14.89 -24.47
C GLU A 107 -8.72 14.76 -23.08
N LYS A 108 -8.66 13.55 -22.51
CA LYS A 108 -9.14 13.28 -21.16
C LYS A 108 -8.08 13.62 -20.12
N ARG A 109 -6.81 13.34 -20.43
CA ARG A 109 -5.68 13.57 -19.52
C ARG A 109 -4.38 13.70 -20.31
N PHE A 110 -3.59 14.72 -19.98
CA PHE A 110 -2.19 14.81 -20.36
C PHE A 110 -1.35 15.10 -19.12
N ASN A 111 -0.44 14.18 -18.79
CA ASN A 111 0.53 14.35 -17.70
C ASN A 111 1.94 14.10 -18.24
N SER A 112 2.89 15.00 -17.95
CA SER A 112 4.29 14.86 -18.33
C SER A 112 5.20 15.14 -17.14
N ILE A 113 6.18 14.28 -16.92
CA ILE A 113 7.16 14.38 -15.83
C ILE A 113 8.55 14.16 -16.41
N GLY A 114 9.41 15.15 -16.26
CA GLY A 114 10.80 15.07 -16.71
C GLY A 114 11.60 14.02 -15.91
N PRO A 115 12.61 13.39 -16.52
CA PRO A 115 13.37 12.28 -15.92
C PRO A 115 14.06 12.66 -14.59
N VAL A 116 14.56 13.90 -14.49
CA VAL A 116 15.21 14.41 -13.26
C VAL A 116 14.21 14.49 -12.11
N ILE A 117 13.00 14.99 -12.38
CA ILE A 117 11.94 15.09 -11.36
C ILE A 117 11.48 13.68 -10.96
N GLY A 118 11.33 12.77 -11.93
CA GLY A 118 10.93 11.38 -11.66
C GLY A 118 11.92 10.64 -10.76
N GLU A 119 13.22 10.78 -11.01
CA GLU A 119 14.26 10.20 -10.17
C GLU A 119 14.28 10.81 -8.75
N GLU A 120 14.09 12.14 -8.64
CA GLU A 120 14.01 12.82 -7.36
C GLU A 120 12.79 12.36 -6.55
N LEU A 121 11.61 12.26 -7.17
CA LEU A 121 10.38 11.77 -6.56
C LEU A 121 10.53 10.33 -6.08
N LYS A 122 11.13 9.46 -6.90
CA LYS A 122 11.42 8.07 -6.53
C LYS A 122 12.33 7.98 -5.31
N SER A 123 13.41 8.75 -5.29
CA SER A 123 14.35 8.80 -4.17
C SER A 123 13.65 9.29 -2.89
N LYS A 124 12.89 10.39 -2.98
CA LYS A 124 12.14 10.95 -1.83
C LYS A 124 11.07 9.98 -1.32
N ALA A 125 10.37 9.28 -2.20
CA ALA A 125 9.40 8.25 -1.84
C ALA A 125 10.04 7.10 -1.04
N LEU A 126 11.17 6.57 -1.51
CA LEU A 126 11.91 5.51 -0.83
C LEU A 126 12.46 5.97 0.53
N TRP A 127 13.09 7.14 0.59
CA TRP A 127 13.58 7.71 1.84
C TRP A 127 12.45 8.01 2.82
N GLY A 128 11.31 8.49 2.35
CA GLY A 128 10.12 8.74 3.16
C GLY A 128 9.63 7.46 3.86
N LEU A 129 9.51 6.35 3.12
CA LEU A 129 9.12 5.05 3.68
C LEU A 129 10.12 4.56 4.73
N ILE A 130 11.42 4.61 4.43
CA ILE A 130 12.48 4.18 5.36
C ILE A 130 12.46 5.01 6.64
N LEU A 131 12.39 6.35 6.52
CA LEU A 131 12.39 7.25 7.67
C LEU A 131 11.17 7.05 8.55
N VAL A 132 9.98 6.84 7.97
CA VAL A 132 8.75 6.56 8.75
C VAL A 132 8.84 5.23 9.47
N ILE A 133 9.35 4.17 8.82
CA ILE A 133 9.55 2.87 9.49
C ILE A 133 10.53 3.02 10.67
N ILE A 134 11.66 3.72 10.48
CA ILE A 134 12.62 3.98 11.56
C ILE A 134 11.97 4.79 12.68
N ALA A 135 11.22 5.85 12.35
CA ALA A 135 10.54 6.68 13.33
C ALA A 135 9.53 5.86 14.15
N ILE A 136 8.77 4.98 13.51
CA ILE A 136 7.85 4.05 14.19
C ILE A 136 8.61 3.10 15.12
N ILE A 137 9.71 2.49 14.67
CA ILE A 137 10.52 1.60 15.48
C ILE A 137 11.03 2.32 16.73
N LEU A 138 11.61 3.50 16.57
CA LEU A 138 12.13 4.32 17.66
C LEU A 138 11.00 4.72 18.63
N PHE A 139 9.86 5.12 18.10
CA PHE A 139 8.69 5.48 18.89
C PHE A 139 8.16 4.30 19.71
N VAL A 140 7.99 3.12 19.11
CA VAL A 140 7.53 1.90 19.80
C VAL A 140 8.57 1.48 20.85
N ALA A 141 9.85 1.43 20.49
CA ALA A 141 10.92 1.08 21.42
C ALA A 141 10.95 2.01 22.64
N PHE A 142 10.79 3.33 22.42
CA PHE A 142 10.71 4.31 23.50
C PHE A 142 9.45 4.17 24.35
N SER A 143 8.29 4.01 23.72
CA SER A 143 6.98 3.96 24.38
C SER A 143 6.82 2.73 25.28
N PHE A 144 7.39 1.60 24.86
CA PHE A 144 7.31 0.33 25.58
C PHE A 144 8.58 0.00 26.38
N ARG A 145 9.54 0.93 26.48
CA ARG A 145 10.82 0.69 27.18
C ARG A 145 10.69 0.19 28.61
N LYS A 146 9.67 0.64 29.33
CA LYS A 146 9.44 0.32 30.76
C LYS A 146 8.63 -0.97 30.96
N VAL A 147 8.09 -1.57 29.90
CA VAL A 147 7.33 -2.82 30.02
C VAL A 147 8.25 -3.97 30.40
N SER A 148 9.51 -3.94 29.95
CA SER A 148 10.54 -4.92 30.34
C SER A 148 10.86 -4.93 31.83
N GLU A 149 10.54 -3.85 32.56
CA GLU A 149 10.83 -3.73 34.00
C GLU A 149 9.69 -4.29 34.88
N LEU A 150 8.53 -4.61 34.30
CA LEU A 150 7.31 -4.96 35.04
C LEU A 150 7.23 -6.42 35.52
N GLY A 151 8.27 -7.24 35.36
CA GLY A 151 8.35 -8.57 36.00
C GLY A 151 9.17 -9.63 35.27
N LYS A 152 9.30 -10.81 35.90
CA LYS A 152 10.02 -11.99 35.36
C LYS A 152 9.45 -12.54 34.06
N GLU A 153 8.19 -12.24 33.74
CA GLU A 153 7.52 -12.67 32.50
C GLU A 153 7.48 -11.60 31.40
N SER A 154 8.07 -10.43 31.64
CA SER A 154 8.03 -9.32 30.69
C SER A 154 8.88 -9.56 29.45
N VAL A 155 8.36 -9.09 28.31
CA VAL A 155 9.06 -9.12 27.03
C VAL A 155 10.00 -7.92 26.95
N SER A 156 11.24 -8.13 26.51
CA SER A 156 12.22 -7.06 26.32
C SER A 156 11.72 -6.03 25.30
N SER A 157 11.98 -4.75 25.55
CA SER A 157 11.45 -3.61 24.80
C SER A 157 11.80 -3.62 23.31
N TRP A 158 12.97 -4.18 22.94
CA TRP A 158 13.35 -4.31 21.53
C TRP A 158 12.48 -5.32 20.77
N LYS A 159 11.93 -6.34 21.46
CA LYS A 159 11.06 -7.34 20.84
C LYS A 159 9.70 -6.74 20.45
N TYR A 160 9.19 -5.75 21.20
CA TYR A 160 8.00 -4.99 20.79
C TYR A 160 8.25 -4.24 19.47
N GLY A 161 9.42 -3.60 19.35
CA GLY A 161 9.84 -2.96 18.10
C GLY A 161 9.95 -3.97 16.94
N MET A 162 10.55 -5.14 17.18
CA MET A 162 10.68 -6.17 16.14
C MET A 162 9.33 -6.74 15.69
N VAL A 163 8.40 -6.96 16.64
CA VAL A 163 7.04 -7.38 16.31
C VAL A 163 6.32 -6.31 15.49
N ALA A 164 6.50 -5.03 15.82
CA ALA A 164 5.97 -3.93 15.02
C ALA A 164 6.55 -3.96 13.60
N ILE A 165 7.85 -4.17 13.42
CA ILE A 165 8.47 -4.29 12.08
C ILE A 165 7.82 -5.41 11.27
N LEU A 166 7.63 -6.59 11.86
CA LEU A 166 7.00 -7.72 11.17
C LEU A 166 5.55 -7.42 10.76
N ALA A 167 4.81 -6.72 11.61
CA ALA A 167 3.46 -6.24 11.28
C ALA A 167 3.50 -5.21 10.13
N LEU A 168 4.40 -4.23 10.19
CA LEU A 168 4.54 -3.22 9.13
C LEU A 168 4.93 -3.83 7.78
N ILE A 169 5.82 -4.83 7.75
CA ILE A 169 6.17 -5.56 6.51
C ILE A 169 4.92 -6.22 5.93
N HIS A 170 4.13 -6.88 6.78
CA HIS A 170 2.85 -7.47 6.36
C HIS A 170 1.91 -6.40 5.77
N ASP A 171 1.80 -5.25 6.42
CA ASP A 171 0.82 -4.21 6.06
C ASP A 171 1.18 -3.43 4.80
N ILE A 172 2.46 -3.33 4.45
CA ILE A 172 2.88 -2.71 3.17
C ILE A 172 2.94 -3.73 2.03
N SER A 173 3.37 -4.96 2.32
CA SER A 173 3.59 -5.96 1.26
C SER A 173 2.28 -6.42 0.64
N ILE A 174 1.22 -6.63 1.44
CA ILE A 174 -0.06 -7.14 0.93
C ILE A 174 -0.77 -6.14 0.02
N PRO A 175 -1.00 -4.87 0.41
CA PRO A 175 -1.60 -3.88 -0.50
C PRO A 175 -0.76 -3.69 -1.76
N THR A 176 0.57 -3.70 -1.65
CA THR A 176 1.47 -3.61 -2.82
C THR A 176 1.34 -4.81 -3.73
N GLY A 177 1.34 -6.03 -3.19
CA GLY A 177 1.13 -7.25 -3.97
C GLY A 177 -0.20 -7.24 -4.71
N ILE A 178 -1.29 -6.90 -4.02
CA ILE A 178 -2.62 -6.78 -4.64
C ILE A 178 -2.61 -5.73 -5.76
N PHE A 179 -2.00 -4.58 -5.53
CA PHE A 179 -1.97 -3.51 -6.51
C PHE A 179 -1.12 -3.86 -7.74
N VAL A 180 -0.05 -4.65 -7.58
CA VAL A 180 0.71 -5.21 -8.70
C VAL A 180 -0.13 -6.20 -9.51
N ILE A 181 -0.92 -7.07 -8.85
CA ILE A 181 -1.87 -7.95 -9.57
C ILE A 181 -2.85 -7.12 -10.38
N LEU A 182 -3.45 -6.09 -9.76
CA LEU A 182 -4.38 -5.20 -10.46
C LEU A 182 -3.71 -4.49 -11.63
N GLY A 183 -2.49 -3.98 -11.44
CA GLY A 183 -1.70 -3.34 -12.50
C GLY A 183 -1.35 -4.27 -13.65
N HIS A 184 -1.24 -5.58 -13.41
CA HIS A 184 -1.03 -6.57 -14.46
C HIS A 184 -2.27 -6.76 -15.34
N PHE A 185 -3.46 -6.75 -14.75
CA PHE A 185 -4.73 -6.90 -15.47
C PHE A 185 -5.32 -5.59 -16.01
N TYR A 186 -4.97 -4.46 -15.38
CA TYR A 186 -5.54 -3.14 -15.64
C TYR A 186 -4.41 -2.09 -15.67
N ILE A 187 -4.13 -1.53 -16.85
CA ILE A 187 -2.99 -0.61 -17.06
C ILE A 187 -3.05 0.67 -16.22
N ASP A 188 -4.25 1.06 -15.79
CA ASP A 188 -4.48 2.28 -15.02
C ASP A 188 -3.99 2.16 -13.58
N TYR A 189 -3.77 0.94 -13.07
CA TYR A 189 -3.29 0.70 -11.72
C TYR A 189 -1.78 0.71 -11.69
N GLN A 190 -1.22 1.85 -11.29
CA GLN A 190 0.23 2.07 -11.22
C GLN A 190 0.65 2.54 -9.84
N ILE A 191 1.86 2.15 -9.44
CA ILE A 191 2.49 2.71 -8.25
C ILE A 191 2.93 4.12 -8.60
N ASP A 192 2.14 5.09 -8.16
CA ASP A 192 2.34 6.52 -8.30
C ASP A 192 2.64 7.18 -6.94
N ILE A 193 2.77 8.50 -6.89
CA ILE A 193 3.05 9.20 -5.63
C ILE A 193 1.91 9.08 -4.62
N LEU A 194 0.66 8.99 -5.08
CA LEU A 194 -0.52 8.79 -4.25
C LEU A 194 -0.52 7.41 -3.61
N PHE A 195 -0.11 6.37 -4.33
CA PHE A 195 0.09 5.02 -3.81
C PHE A 195 1.10 5.02 -2.65
N VAL A 196 2.25 5.66 -2.82
CA VAL A 196 3.25 5.77 -1.73
C VAL A 196 2.69 6.54 -0.54
N THR A 197 1.94 7.62 -0.81
CA THR A 197 1.26 8.39 0.24
C THR A 197 0.26 7.53 1.01
N ALA A 198 -0.47 6.66 0.31
CA ALA A 198 -1.38 5.70 0.93
C ALA A 198 -0.62 4.71 1.82
N LEU A 199 0.52 4.17 1.37
CA LEU A 199 1.37 3.31 2.21
C LEU A 199 1.84 4.01 3.49
N LEU A 200 2.27 5.27 3.39
CA LEU A 200 2.67 6.06 4.57
C LEU A 200 1.50 6.23 5.55
N ALA A 201 0.30 6.48 5.04
CA ALA A 201 -0.91 6.56 5.87
C ALA A 201 -1.28 5.22 6.51
N ILE A 202 -1.13 4.10 5.78
CA ILE A 202 -1.36 2.74 6.29
C ILE A 202 -0.40 2.43 7.44
N LEU A 203 0.88 2.76 7.31
CA LEU A 203 1.88 2.57 8.37
C LEU A 203 1.46 3.29 9.65
N GLY A 204 1.00 4.54 9.54
CA GLY A 204 0.52 5.33 10.67
C GLY A 204 -0.78 4.78 11.29
N PHE A 205 -1.72 4.34 10.45
CA PHE A 205 -2.99 3.77 10.92
C PHE A 205 -2.78 2.43 11.63
N SER A 206 -1.99 1.53 11.02
CA SER A 206 -1.75 0.19 11.56
C SER A 206 -0.97 0.22 12.88
N VAL A 207 0.09 1.05 12.97
CA VAL A 207 0.87 1.14 14.20
C VAL A 207 0.03 1.64 15.38
N ASN A 208 -0.91 2.55 15.14
CA ASN A 208 -1.80 3.08 16.18
C ASN A 208 -2.58 1.94 16.87
N ASP A 209 -3.16 1.04 16.09
CA ASP A 209 -3.91 -0.09 16.63
C ASP A 209 -3.00 -1.06 17.39
N THR A 210 -1.80 -1.35 16.85
CA THR A 210 -0.78 -2.15 17.54
C THR A 210 -0.38 -1.52 18.89
N ILE A 211 -0.17 -0.21 18.95
CA ILE A 211 0.19 0.53 20.17
C ILE A 211 -0.94 0.42 21.20
N VAL A 212 -2.20 0.57 20.80
CA VAL A 212 -3.35 0.46 21.70
C VAL A 212 -3.41 -0.91 22.36
N VAL A 213 -3.22 -1.99 21.58
CA VAL A 213 -3.23 -3.35 22.14
C VAL A 213 -2.04 -3.54 23.08
N PHE A 214 -0.85 -3.12 22.67
CA PHE A 214 0.37 -3.24 23.49
C PHE A 214 0.29 -2.43 24.78
N ASP A 215 -0.34 -1.26 24.75
CA ASP A 215 -0.57 -0.46 25.94
C ASP A 215 -1.53 -1.16 26.89
N ARG A 216 -2.59 -1.77 26.36
CA ARG A 216 -3.49 -2.59 27.17
C ARG A 216 -2.81 -3.84 27.74
N VAL A 217 -1.85 -4.43 27.02
CA VAL A 217 -0.97 -5.49 27.56
C VAL A 217 -0.14 -4.96 28.72
N ARG A 218 0.51 -3.80 28.56
CA ARG A 218 1.28 -3.13 29.62
C ARG A 218 0.44 -2.85 30.87
N GLU A 219 -0.77 -2.34 30.70
CA GLU A 219 -1.68 -2.04 31.81
C GLU A 219 -2.10 -3.33 32.54
N ASN A 220 -2.51 -4.37 31.81
CA ASN A 220 -2.90 -5.64 32.43
C ASN A 220 -1.71 -6.39 33.04
N LEU A 221 -0.48 -6.21 32.54
CA LEU A 221 0.73 -6.72 33.18
C LEU A 221 0.97 -6.04 34.54
N LYS A 222 0.81 -4.73 34.62
CA LYS A 222 0.98 -3.99 35.88
C LYS A 222 -0.07 -4.39 36.93
N ASN A 223 -1.28 -4.73 36.48
CA ASN A 223 -2.40 -5.11 37.33
C ASN A 223 -2.63 -6.64 37.39
N SER A 224 -1.64 -7.44 36.96
CA SER A 224 -1.81 -8.89 36.85
C SER A 224 -1.98 -9.54 38.23
N LEU A 225 -2.89 -10.51 38.33
CA LEU A 225 -3.07 -11.30 39.54
C LEU A 225 -1.98 -12.38 39.65
N LYS A 226 -1.64 -12.79 40.88
CA LYS A 226 -0.71 -13.90 41.11
C LYS A 226 -1.22 -15.16 40.38
N GLY A 227 -0.40 -15.70 39.48
CA GLY A 227 -0.69 -16.92 38.72
C GLY A 227 -1.28 -16.73 37.33
N GLU A 228 -1.59 -15.49 36.90
CA GLU A 228 -1.93 -15.22 35.49
C GLU A 228 -0.70 -15.35 34.61
N THR A 229 -0.78 -16.22 33.59
CA THR A 229 0.27 -16.37 32.58
C THR A 229 0.26 -15.18 31.61
N PHE A 230 1.43 -14.83 31.06
CA PHE A 230 1.54 -13.83 29.98
C PHE A 230 0.55 -14.05 28.82
N GLU A 231 0.30 -15.32 28.45
CA GLU A 231 -0.66 -15.68 27.40
C GLU A 231 -2.10 -15.28 27.76
N GLN A 232 -2.50 -15.46 29.02
CA GLN A 232 -3.82 -15.05 29.51
C GLN A 232 -3.93 -13.52 29.53
N ILE A 233 -2.88 -12.83 29.97
CA ILE A 233 -2.82 -11.36 30.03
C ILE A 233 -2.98 -10.77 28.63
N VAL A 234 -2.20 -11.22 27.65
CA VAL A 234 -2.32 -10.75 26.26
C VAL A 234 -3.69 -11.07 25.69
N GLY A 235 -4.22 -12.27 25.95
CA GLY A 235 -5.57 -12.64 25.53
C GLY A 235 -6.66 -11.74 26.12
N LYS A 236 -6.54 -11.35 27.39
CA LYS A 236 -7.45 -10.42 28.07
C LYS A 236 -7.36 -9.02 27.49
N SER A 237 -6.14 -8.52 27.25
CA SER A 237 -5.91 -7.21 26.63
C SER A 237 -6.53 -7.13 25.24
N LEU A 238 -6.31 -8.15 24.40
CA LEU A 238 -6.93 -8.22 23.08
C LEU A 238 -8.46 -8.25 23.16
N SER A 239 -9.05 -9.05 24.05
CA SER A 239 -10.51 -9.08 24.22
C SER A 239 -11.08 -7.71 24.61
N GLN A 240 -10.35 -6.91 25.39
CA GLN A 240 -10.79 -5.58 25.81
C GLN A 240 -10.66 -4.53 24.70
N THR A 241 -9.68 -4.66 23.80
CA THR A 241 -9.46 -3.69 22.71
C THR A 241 -10.13 -4.10 21.40
N PHE A 242 -10.56 -5.35 21.25
CA PHE A 242 -11.09 -5.91 19.99
C PHE A 242 -12.20 -5.04 19.37
N ALA A 243 -13.23 -4.69 20.13
CA ALA A 243 -14.35 -3.89 19.64
C ALA A 243 -13.90 -2.48 19.20
N ARG A 244 -12.94 -1.87 19.93
CA ARG A 244 -12.40 -0.56 19.57
C ARG A 244 -11.65 -0.62 18.23
N SER A 245 -10.71 -1.55 18.07
CA SER A 245 -9.91 -1.70 16.85
C SER A 245 -10.78 -1.98 15.62
N ILE A 246 -11.78 -2.86 15.76
CA ILE A 246 -12.75 -3.13 14.68
C ILE A 246 -13.56 -1.88 14.35
N ASN A 247 -14.11 -1.16 15.34
CA ASN A 247 -14.93 0.03 15.09
C ASN A 247 -14.12 1.17 14.45
N THR A 248 -12.89 1.43 14.93
CA THR A 248 -12.01 2.45 14.34
C THR A 248 -11.70 2.12 12.88
N SER A 249 -11.38 0.86 12.59
CA SER A 249 -11.11 0.41 11.22
C SER A 249 -12.35 0.51 10.34
N LEU A 250 -13.52 0.08 10.83
CA LEU A 250 -14.78 0.15 10.10
C LEU A 250 -15.17 1.60 9.76
N THR A 251 -14.99 2.55 10.69
CA THR A 251 -15.29 3.96 10.40
C THR A 251 -14.44 4.52 9.27
N VAL A 252 -13.15 4.14 9.21
CA VAL A 252 -12.26 4.54 8.11
C VAL A 252 -12.68 3.84 6.81
N LEU A 253 -12.98 2.54 6.85
CA LEU A 253 -13.45 1.80 5.68
C LEU A 253 -14.74 2.36 5.09
N ILE A 254 -15.67 2.86 5.92
CA ILE A 254 -16.90 3.52 5.44
C ILE A 254 -16.55 4.81 4.67
N ALA A 255 -15.67 5.66 5.23
CA ALA A 255 -15.24 6.89 4.56
C ALA A 255 -14.49 6.60 3.25
N LEU A 256 -13.60 5.60 3.25
CA LEU A 256 -12.89 5.14 2.06
C LEU A 256 -13.82 4.52 1.03
N GLY A 257 -14.87 3.81 1.47
CA GLY A 257 -15.92 3.30 0.60
C GLY A 257 -16.62 4.41 -0.17
N SER A 258 -17.00 5.50 0.50
CA SER A 258 -17.55 6.68 -0.17
C SER A 258 -16.56 7.26 -1.19
N LEU A 259 -15.28 7.39 -0.84
CA LEU A 259 -14.26 7.88 -1.76
C LEU A 259 -14.04 6.94 -2.95
N PHE A 260 -14.16 5.62 -2.76
CA PHE A 260 -14.03 4.63 -3.82
C PHE A 260 -15.20 4.64 -4.80
N PHE A 261 -16.45 4.80 -4.33
CA PHE A 261 -17.63 4.79 -5.20
C PHE A 261 -17.95 6.14 -5.83
N PHE A 262 -17.63 7.25 -5.16
CA PHE A 262 -17.98 8.61 -5.61
C PHE A 262 -16.77 9.49 -5.98
N GLY A 263 -15.54 9.01 -5.77
CA GLY A 263 -14.31 9.72 -6.15
C GLY A 263 -14.01 9.64 -7.64
N GLY A 264 -13.05 10.47 -8.09
CA GLY A 264 -12.47 10.37 -9.43
C GLY A 264 -11.51 9.18 -9.55
N GLU A 265 -11.03 8.92 -10.76
CA GLU A 265 -10.21 7.73 -11.07
C GLU A 265 -8.96 7.61 -10.16
N THR A 266 -8.22 8.71 -9.99
CA THR A 266 -7.01 8.74 -9.16
C THR A 266 -7.32 8.55 -7.67
N THR A 267 -8.39 9.18 -7.17
CA THR A 267 -8.75 9.06 -5.75
C THR A 267 -9.40 7.72 -5.43
N LYS A 268 -10.04 7.08 -6.40
CA LYS A 268 -10.56 5.71 -6.29
C LYS A 268 -9.44 4.69 -6.12
N GLN A 269 -8.38 4.79 -6.92
CA GLN A 269 -7.20 3.94 -6.79
C GLN A 269 -6.51 4.15 -5.43
N PHE A 270 -6.31 5.41 -5.03
CA PHE A 270 -5.81 5.76 -3.70
C PHE A 270 -6.66 5.17 -2.56
N ALA A 271 -7.98 5.32 -2.64
CA ALA A 271 -8.91 4.77 -1.66
C ALA A 271 -8.82 3.24 -1.59
N LEU A 272 -8.67 2.57 -2.73
CA LEU A 272 -8.56 1.11 -2.78
C LEU A 272 -7.30 0.60 -2.05
N VAL A 273 -6.16 1.27 -2.23
CA VAL A 273 -4.91 0.93 -1.51
C VAL A 273 -5.13 1.06 -0.01
N LEU A 274 -5.75 2.17 0.43
CA LEU A 274 -6.06 2.39 1.84
C LEU A 274 -7.07 1.36 2.38
N VAL A 275 -8.07 0.95 1.60
CA VAL A 275 -9.02 -0.10 2.01
C VAL A 275 -8.30 -1.41 2.30
N PHE A 276 -7.42 -1.85 1.40
CA PHE A 276 -6.60 -3.04 1.63
C PHE A 276 -5.67 -2.84 2.84
N GLY A 277 -4.95 -1.74 2.91
CA GLY A 277 -4.01 -1.50 4.00
C GLY A 277 -4.66 -1.38 5.38
N VAL A 278 -5.81 -0.72 5.49
CA VAL A 278 -6.60 -0.67 6.73
C VAL A 278 -7.08 -2.07 7.09
N THR A 279 -7.66 -2.81 6.14
CA THR A 279 -8.19 -4.16 6.39
C THR A 279 -7.10 -5.12 6.88
N PHE A 280 -5.96 -5.15 6.19
CA PHE A 280 -4.84 -6.04 6.55
C PHE A 280 -4.04 -5.53 7.74
N GLY A 281 -3.99 -4.21 7.98
CA GLY A 281 -3.39 -3.61 9.18
C GLY A 281 -4.18 -3.89 10.46
N THR A 282 -5.51 -3.86 10.40
CA THR A 282 -6.36 -4.31 11.51
C THR A 282 -6.13 -5.80 11.77
N TYR A 283 -6.03 -6.61 10.71
CA TYR A 283 -5.73 -8.02 10.85
C TYR A 283 -4.36 -8.25 11.51
N SER A 284 -3.31 -7.55 11.07
CA SER A 284 -1.96 -7.75 11.60
C SER A 284 -1.87 -7.35 13.08
N SER A 285 -2.46 -6.21 13.46
CA SER A 285 -2.46 -5.74 14.85
C SER A 285 -3.11 -6.73 15.82
N ILE A 286 -4.27 -7.30 15.43
CA ILE A 286 -5.05 -8.21 16.28
C ILE A 286 -4.49 -9.65 16.22
N PHE A 287 -4.25 -10.18 15.03
CA PHE A 287 -4.01 -11.61 14.79
C PHE A 287 -2.54 -11.97 14.57
N LEU A 288 -1.65 -11.00 14.34
CA LEU A 288 -0.22 -11.24 14.14
C LEU A 288 0.62 -10.67 15.30
N ALA A 289 0.56 -9.36 15.54
CA ALA A 289 1.43 -8.66 16.48
C ALA A 289 1.29 -9.18 17.92
N SER A 290 0.06 -9.23 18.44
CA SER A 290 -0.18 -9.64 19.82
C SER A 290 0.16 -11.11 20.09
N PRO A 291 -0.22 -12.07 19.23
CA PRO A 291 0.27 -13.45 19.38
C PRO A 291 1.79 -13.57 19.25
N LEU A 292 2.45 -12.79 18.38
CA LEU A 292 3.91 -12.85 18.21
C LEU A 292 4.64 -12.52 19.51
N LEU A 293 4.14 -11.56 20.29
CA LEU A 293 4.68 -11.28 21.62
C LEU A 293 4.60 -12.52 22.54
N VAL A 294 3.47 -13.22 22.56
CA VAL A 294 3.31 -14.45 23.37
C VAL A 294 4.26 -15.54 22.91
N THR A 295 4.37 -15.75 21.60
CA THR A 295 5.27 -16.77 21.04
C THR A 295 6.72 -16.47 21.40
N TRP A 296 7.16 -15.22 21.24
CA TRP A 296 8.52 -14.82 21.58
C TRP A 296 8.82 -14.95 23.07
N GLN A 297 7.86 -14.59 23.94
CA GLN A 297 7.99 -14.76 25.39
C GLN A 297 8.22 -16.24 25.75
N LYS A 298 7.44 -17.15 25.17
CA LYS A 298 7.61 -18.60 25.38
C LYS A 298 8.94 -19.14 24.88
N PHE A 299 9.46 -18.64 23.77
CA PHE A 299 10.79 -19.03 23.27
C PHE A 299 11.93 -18.51 24.14
N SER A 300 11.77 -17.33 24.75
CA SER A 300 12.81 -16.71 25.58
C SER A 300 12.93 -17.31 26.98
N ASN A 301 11.90 -18.01 27.45
CA ASN A 301 11.83 -18.64 28.77
C ASN A 301 12.07 -20.16 28.72
N LYS A 302 12.41 -20.70 27.54
CA LYS A 302 12.92 -22.07 27.33
C LYS A 302 14.43 -22.02 27.27
#